data_AF-A0A836ZTN5-F1
#
_entry.id   AF-A0A836ZTN5-F1
#
_cell.length_a   1.000
_cell.length_b   1.000
_cell.length_c   1.000
_cell.angle_alpha   90.00
_cell.angle_beta   90.00
_cell.angle_gamma   90.00
#
_symmetry.space_group_name_H-M   'P 1'
#
loop_
_entity.id
_entity.type
_entity.pdbx_description
1 polymer ?
#
loop_
_entity_poly.entity_id
_entity_poly.type
_entity_poly.pdbx_seq_one_letter_code
_entity_poly.pdbx_strand_id
1 'polypeptide(L)'
;MLGKPALSTRVMRNVFFDTCVYHQPGIDLLFEVIDIDNILFGSRWLARVRGIDPQTGHYFDDTKRYIDALAISDADKRKVFDGKARRAYPRLDAQLRSRGL
;
A
#
# COMPACT_ATOMS: atom_id res chain seq x y z
N MET A 1 27.58 -3.85 12.52
CA MET A 1 26.76 -3.00 11.61
C MET A 1 27.51 -2.82 10.29
N LEU A 2 26.82 -2.82 9.15
CA LEU A 2 27.43 -2.86 7.79
C LEU A 2 28.14 -1.56 7.32
N GLY A 3 28.41 -0.60 8.21
CA GLY A 3 29.07 0.67 7.86
C GLY A 3 28.28 1.55 6.88
N LYS A 4 26.95 1.39 6.82
CA LYS A 4 26.06 2.11 5.88
C LYS A 4 25.07 3.00 6.64
N PRO A 5 24.58 4.10 6.02
CA PRO A 5 23.49 4.89 6.59
C PRO A 5 22.24 4.04 6.88
N ALA A 6 21.36 4.55 7.74
CA ALA A 6 20.08 3.92 8.05
C ALA A 6 19.26 3.60 6.79
N LEU A 7 18.50 2.49 6.82
CA LEU A 7 17.66 2.08 5.69
C LEU A 7 16.65 3.17 5.29
N SER A 8 16.08 3.85 6.29
CA SER A 8 15.14 4.96 6.11
C SER A 8 15.69 6.09 5.24
N THR A 9 16.99 6.39 5.33
CA THR A 9 17.61 7.47 4.56
C THR A 9 18.23 7.01 3.24
N ARG A 10 18.67 5.74 3.15
CA ARG A 10 19.38 5.22 1.98
C ARG A 10 18.47 4.54 0.96
N VAL A 11 17.51 3.73 1.40
CA VAL A 11 16.73 2.83 0.52
C VAL A 11 15.28 3.32 0.43
N MET A 12 14.70 3.70 1.55
CA MET A 12 13.29 4.07 1.67
C MET A 12 12.95 5.44 1.05
N ARG A 13 13.89 6.10 0.37
CA ARG A 13 13.55 7.23 -0.51
C ARG A 13 13.13 6.79 -1.91
N ASN A 14 13.49 5.56 -2.30
CA ASN A 14 13.44 5.08 -3.67
C ASN A 14 12.69 3.74 -3.81
N VAL A 15 12.39 3.06 -2.70
CA VAL A 15 11.73 1.75 -2.69
C VAL A 15 10.35 1.87 -2.07
N PHE A 16 9.38 1.19 -2.70
CA PHE A 16 8.00 1.15 -2.27
C PHE A 16 7.53 -0.30 -2.18
N PHE A 17 6.53 -0.54 -1.33
CA PHE A 17 5.87 -1.82 -1.14
C PHE A 17 4.39 -1.66 -1.52
N ASP A 18 3.82 -2.67 -2.17
CA ASP A 18 2.39 -2.69 -2.40
C ASP A 18 1.64 -3.37 -1.24
N THR A 19 0.31 -3.22 -1.21
CA THR A 19 -0.55 -3.87 -0.22
C THR A 19 -1.08 -5.23 -0.69
N CYS A 20 -0.37 -5.95 -1.58
CA CYS A 20 -0.79 -7.28 -2.05
C CYS A 20 -0.51 -8.38 -1.00
N VAL A 21 -1.02 -8.16 0.21
CA VAL A 21 -0.91 -9.05 1.38
C VAL A 21 -2.32 -9.48 1.77
N TYR A 22 -2.60 -10.78 1.68
CA TYR A 22 -3.97 -11.31 1.61
C TYR A 22 -4.55 -11.76 2.96
N HIS A 23 -4.24 -11.04 4.04
CA HIS A 23 -4.89 -11.21 5.34
C HIS A 23 -4.58 -10.03 6.25
N GLN A 24 -5.49 -9.72 7.18
CA GLN A 24 -5.37 -8.57 8.08
C GLN A 24 -4.04 -8.54 8.85
N PRO A 25 -3.58 -9.63 9.50
CA PRO A 25 -2.34 -9.57 10.29
C PRO A 25 -1.09 -9.20 9.48
N GLY A 26 -1.08 -9.50 8.18
CA GLY A 26 0.06 -9.17 7.32
C GLY A 26 0.05 -7.71 6.91
N ILE A 27 -1.14 -7.14 6.69
CA ILE A 27 -1.33 -5.71 6.48
C ILE A 27 -1.01 -4.93 7.76
N ASP A 28 -1.40 -5.42 8.93
CA ASP A 28 -1.08 -4.80 10.21
C ASP A 28 0.44 -4.70 10.40
N LEU A 29 1.16 -5.81 10.20
CA LEU A 29 2.63 -5.83 10.27
C LEU A 29 3.27 -4.86 9.26
N LEU A 30 2.76 -4.81 8.02
CA LEU A 30 3.27 -3.90 7.00
C LEU A 30 3.21 -2.45 7.48
N PHE A 31 2.09 -2.03 8.07
CA PHE A 31 1.89 -0.67 8.57
C PHE A 31 2.57 -0.39 9.91
N GLU A 32 2.94 -1.42 10.67
CA GLU A 32 3.71 -1.29 11.90
C GLU A 32 5.18 -0.96 11.61
N VAL A 33 5.78 -1.60 10.60
CA VAL A 33 7.24 -1.58 10.41
C VAL A 33 7.72 -0.78 9.19
N ILE A 34 6.83 -0.46 8.25
CA ILE A 34 7.15 0.34 7.07
C ILE A 34 6.52 1.72 7.21
N ASP A 35 7.32 2.76 6.98
CA ASP A 35 6.83 4.14 6.90
C ASP A 35 5.71 4.21 5.85
N ILE A 36 4.57 4.84 6.20
CA ILE A 36 3.41 4.95 5.31
C ILE A 36 3.74 5.62 3.97
N ASP A 37 4.81 6.41 3.95
CA ASP A 37 5.35 7.07 2.77
C ASP A 37 5.90 6.11 1.70
N ASN A 38 6.09 4.85 2.06
CA ASN A 38 6.62 3.78 1.22
C ASN A 38 5.57 2.73 0.85
N ILE A 39 4.31 2.89 1.26
CA ILE A 39 3.25 1.92 1.00
C ILE A 39 2.32 2.44 -0.10
N LEU A 40 2.06 1.61 -1.10
CA LEU A 40 1.18 1.87 -2.24
C LEU A 40 0.03 0.87 -2.24
N PHE A 41 -1.20 1.34 -2.44
CA PHE A 41 -2.33 0.41 -2.57
C PHE A 41 -2.18 -0.50 -3.80
N GLY A 42 -2.43 -1.79 -3.60
CA GLY A 42 -2.48 -2.82 -4.62
C GLY A 42 -3.27 -4.04 -4.13
N SER A 43 -4.03 -4.65 -5.04
CA SER A 43 -4.81 -5.87 -4.78
C SER A 43 -4.41 -7.05 -5.64
N ARG A 44 -3.91 -6.77 -6.86
CA ARG A 44 -3.64 -7.78 -7.90
C ARG A 44 -4.86 -8.67 -8.18
N TRP A 45 -6.05 -8.06 -8.12
CA TRP A 45 -7.34 -8.70 -8.36
C TRP A 45 -7.35 -9.53 -9.66
N LEU A 46 -7.94 -10.73 -9.61
CA LEU A 46 -7.98 -11.73 -10.70
C LEU A 46 -6.65 -12.41 -11.06
N ALA A 47 -5.59 -12.20 -10.29
CA ALA A 47 -4.35 -12.93 -10.52
C ALA A 47 -4.38 -14.35 -9.90
N ARG A 48 -3.58 -14.56 -8.86
CA ARG A 48 -3.18 -15.90 -8.40
C ARG A 48 -4.11 -16.52 -7.36
N VAL A 49 -4.66 -15.70 -6.47
CA VAL A 49 -5.57 -16.15 -5.41
C VAL A 49 -6.92 -15.51 -5.69
N ARG A 50 -7.89 -16.34 -6.09
CA ARG A 50 -9.25 -15.91 -6.46
C ARG A 50 -10.32 -16.44 -5.51
N GLY A 51 -9.90 -17.13 -4.46
CA GLY A 51 -10.77 -17.79 -3.51
C GLY A 51 -11.37 -16.82 -2.51
N ILE A 52 -12.52 -17.21 -1.97
CA ILE A 52 -13.08 -16.61 -0.76
C ILE A 52 -12.37 -17.26 0.43
N ASP A 53 -11.91 -16.42 1.35
CA ASP A 53 -11.41 -16.85 2.65
C ASP A 53 -12.57 -17.40 3.50
N PRO A 54 -12.58 -18.68 3.87
CA PRO A 54 -13.66 -19.28 4.64
C PRO A 54 -13.79 -18.70 6.06
N GLN A 55 -12.75 -18.04 6.59
CA GLN A 55 -12.81 -17.45 7.94
C GLN A 55 -13.52 -16.10 7.94
N THR A 56 -13.43 -15.36 6.85
CA THR A 56 -13.96 -13.99 6.76
C THR A 56 -15.14 -13.85 5.81
N GLY A 57 -15.36 -14.81 4.91
CA GLY A 57 -16.40 -14.74 3.88
C GLY A 57 -16.10 -13.73 2.77
N HIS A 58 -14.87 -13.23 2.70
CA HIS A 58 -14.43 -12.24 1.71
C HIS A 58 -13.34 -12.79 0.79
N TYR A 59 -13.16 -12.18 -0.37
CA TYR A 59 -12.04 -12.54 -1.24
C TYR A 59 -10.71 -12.19 -0.58
N PHE A 60 -9.75 -13.11 -0.68
CA PHE A 60 -8.38 -12.88 -0.21
C PHE A 60 -7.72 -11.66 -0.86
N ASP A 61 -8.02 -11.41 -2.14
CA ASP A 61 -7.46 -10.31 -2.92
C ASP A 61 -8.29 -9.01 -2.83
N ASP A 62 -9.34 -8.96 -1.99
CA ASP A 62 -10.04 -7.71 -1.66
C ASP A 62 -9.26 -6.91 -0.59
N THR A 63 -8.03 -6.52 -0.94
CA THR A 63 -7.07 -5.91 -0.01
C THR A 63 -7.52 -4.54 0.51
N LYS A 64 -8.45 -3.87 -0.16
CA LYS A 64 -9.02 -2.60 0.30
C LYS A 64 -9.64 -2.77 1.69
N ARG A 65 -10.29 -3.91 1.95
CA ARG A 65 -10.91 -4.21 3.26
C ARG A 65 -9.90 -4.12 4.39
N TYR A 66 -8.69 -4.62 4.17
CA TYR A 66 -7.66 -4.63 5.20
C TYR A 66 -7.17 -3.21 5.52
N ILE A 67 -7.06 -2.35 4.50
CA ILE A 67 -6.67 -0.94 4.68
C ILE A 67 -7.80 -0.14 5.36
N ASP A 68 -9.06 -0.41 4.99
CA ASP A 68 -10.21 0.23 5.60
C ASP A 68 -10.32 -0.09 7.11
N ALA A 69 -9.96 -1.31 7.50
CA ALA A 69 -9.98 -1.79 8.89
C ALA A 69 -8.85 -1.23 9.77
N LEU A 70 -7.79 -0.66 9.19
CA LEU A 70 -6.69 -0.07 9.96
C LEU A 70 -7.14 1.14 10.80
N ALA A 71 -6.63 1.20 12.03
CA ALA A 71 -6.82 2.31 12.96
C ALA A 71 -5.87 3.49 12.68
N ILE A 72 -5.84 3.95 11.42
CA ILE A 72 -5.05 5.10 10.96
C ILE A 72 -5.97 6.21 10.45
N SER A 73 -5.45 7.44 10.34
CA SER A 73 -6.23 8.60 9.90
C SER A 73 -6.73 8.47 8.45
N ASP A 74 -7.84 9.13 8.12
CA ASP A 74 -8.31 9.19 6.73
C ASP A 74 -7.31 9.84 5.78
N ALA A 75 -6.52 10.80 6.28
CA ALA A 75 -5.44 11.42 5.52
C ALA A 75 -4.35 10.39 5.16
N ASP A 76 -4.04 9.50 6.09
CA ASP A 76 -3.07 8.42 5.90
C ASP A 76 -3.59 7.34 4.95
N LYS A 77 -4.88 6.95 5.07
CA LYS A 77 -5.52 6.07 4.08
C LYS A 77 -5.46 6.68 2.68
N ARG A 78 -5.74 7.99 2.54
CA ARG A 78 -5.64 8.71 1.24
C ARG A 78 -4.22 8.74 0.67
N LYS A 79 -3.19 8.83 1.52
CA LYS A 79 -1.79 8.72 1.06
C LYS A 79 -1.57 7.37 0.37
N VAL A 80 -2.01 6.28 1.00
CA VAL A 80 -1.82 4.91 0.47
C VAL A 80 -2.65 4.67 -0.79
N PHE A 81 -3.90 5.14 -0.83
CA PHE A 81 -4.80 4.91 -1.96
C PHE A 81 -4.45 5.70 -3.22
N ASP A 82 -3.97 6.94 -3.11
CA ASP A 82 -3.71 7.80 -4.28
C ASP A 82 -2.43 8.63 -4.12
N GLY A 83 -2.26 9.31 -3.00
CA GLY A 83 -1.23 10.34 -2.85
C GLY A 83 0.21 9.85 -3.13
N LYS A 84 0.58 8.67 -2.63
CA LYS A 84 1.91 8.09 -2.84
C LYS A 84 2.07 7.48 -4.23
N ALA A 85 1.00 6.94 -4.82
CA ALA A 85 1.01 6.47 -6.19
C ALA A 85 1.27 7.64 -7.17
N ARG A 86 0.58 8.77 -7.02
CA ARG A 86 0.86 9.98 -7.82
C ARG A 86 2.30 10.47 -7.71
N ARG A 87 2.89 10.41 -6.52
CA ARG A 87 4.31 10.76 -6.30
C ARG A 87 5.26 9.78 -6.99
N ALA A 88 5.00 8.47 -6.88
CA ALA A 88 5.85 7.43 -7.46
C ALA A 88 5.73 7.37 -9.00
N TYR A 89 4.55 7.72 -9.54
CA TYR A 89 4.23 7.70 -10.97
C TYR A 89 3.93 9.12 -11.47
N PRO A 90 4.94 10.00 -11.65
CA PRO A 90 4.72 11.42 -11.98
C PRO A 90 4.00 11.64 -13.33
N ARG A 91 4.12 10.69 -14.27
CA ARG A 91 3.38 10.74 -15.54
C ARG A 91 1.87 10.51 -15.34
N LEU A 92 1.50 9.67 -14.37
CA LEU A 92 0.10 9.45 -13.98
C LEU A 92 -0.46 10.72 -13.32
N ASP A 93 0.27 11.31 -12.38
CA ASP A 93 -0.17 12.56 -11.72
C ASP A 93 -0.41 13.69 -12.72
N ALA A 94 0.49 13.87 -13.69
CA ALA A 94 0.31 14.86 -14.75
C ALA A 94 -0.97 14.64 -15.57
N GLN A 95 -1.32 13.38 -15.88
CA GLN A 95 -2.54 13.04 -16.61
C GLN A 95 -3.81 13.20 -15.77
N LEU A 96 -3.75 12.97 -14.46
CA LEU A 96 -4.90 13.19 -13.58
C LEU A 96 -5.17 14.69 -13.40
N ARG A 97 -4.11 15.48 -13.17
CA ARG A 97 -4.23 16.94 -13.05
C ARG A 97 -4.79 17.59 -14.31
N SER A 98 -4.41 17.13 -15.51
CA SER A 98 -4.95 17.67 -16.77
C SER A 98 -6.44 17.37 -16.96
N ARG A 99 -6.98 16.41 -16.19
CA ARG A 99 -8.42 16.07 -16.14
C ARG A 99 -9.16 16.74 -14.98
N GLY A 100 -8.49 17.60 -14.19
CA GLY A 100 -9.06 18.25 -13.02
C GLY A 100 -9.20 17.33 -11.79
N LEU A 101 -8.43 16.25 -11.74
CA LEU A 101 -8.42 15.26 -10.66
C LEU A 101 -7.18 15.35 -9.77
#